data_AF-A0A3B8XER7-F1
#
_entry.id   AF-A0A3B8XER7-F1
#
_cell.length_a   1.000
_cell.length_b   1.000
_cell.length_c   1.000
_cell.angle_alpha   90.00
_cell.angle_beta   90.00
_cell.angle_gamma   90.00
#
_symmetry.space_group_name_H-M   'P 1'
#
loop_
_entity.id
_entity.type
_entity.pdbx_description
1 polymer ?
#
loop_
_entity_poly.entity_id
_entity_poly.type
_entity_poly.pdbx_seq_one_letter_code
_entity_poly.pdbx_strand_id
1 'polypeptide(L)'
;MDGRKRVEAAIAMGVADRPPFGAWGHTYREEWSPADLAAVTVERARLFEWDFVKFQPRASCFAEAFGSVYKPAGHRLKGPVLESEAVTDLDAWSTVALVNRKALDDQVDSLHMVAKQLGFGVPVIQTVFSPLTVAGYLVGKNSSRVV
;
A
#
# COMPACT_ATOMS: atom_id res chain seq x y z
N MET A 1 2.62 24.86 -13.75
CA MET A 1 2.41 24.57 -12.30
C MET A 1 3.24 23.35 -11.90
N ASP A 2 3.49 23.10 -10.62
CA ASP A 2 4.02 21.80 -10.17
C ASP A 2 2.87 20.82 -9.89
N GLY A 3 3.20 19.56 -9.62
CA GLY A 3 2.20 18.51 -9.40
C GLY A 3 1.24 18.84 -8.26
N ARG A 4 1.78 19.31 -7.13
CA ARG A 4 1.01 19.76 -5.97
C ARG A 4 -0.05 20.78 -6.34
N LYS A 5 0.33 21.88 -7.00
CA LYS A 5 -0.62 22.95 -7.37
C LYS A 5 -1.74 22.43 -8.26
N ARG A 6 -1.46 21.48 -9.16
CA ARG A 6 -2.50 20.87 -10.00
C ARG A 6 -3.48 20.04 -9.18
N VAL A 7 -2.96 19.23 -8.25
CA VAL A 7 -3.78 18.40 -7.36
C VAL A 7 -4.65 19.27 -6.45
N GLU A 8 -4.07 20.31 -5.83
CA GLU A 8 -4.79 21.24 -4.96
C GLU A 8 -5.89 21.98 -5.73
N ALA A 9 -5.61 22.45 -6.95
CA ALA A 9 -6.61 23.08 -7.82
C ALA A 9 -7.75 22.11 -8.18
N ALA A 10 -7.44 20.85 -8.52
CA ALA A 10 -8.45 19.85 -8.86
C ALA A 10 -9.35 19.50 -7.67
N ILE A 11 -8.78 19.34 -6.46
CA ILE A 11 -9.55 19.07 -5.23
C ILE A 11 -10.46 20.26 -4.89
N ALA A 12 -10.00 21.49 -5.12
CA ALA A 12 -10.79 22.70 -4.93
C ALA A 12 -11.85 22.93 -6.03
N MET A 13 -12.07 21.96 -6.93
CA MET A 13 -12.97 22.07 -8.10
C MET A 13 -12.60 23.25 -9.03
N GLY A 14 -11.33 23.66 -9.02
CA GLY A 14 -10.79 24.71 -9.88
C GLY A 14 -10.21 24.18 -11.19
N VAL A 15 -9.55 25.07 -11.94
CA VAL A 15 -8.91 24.77 -13.23
C VAL A 15 -7.39 24.87 -13.10
N ALA A 16 -6.71 23.76 -13.35
CA ALA A 16 -5.25 23.69 -13.47
C ALA A 16 -4.79 23.92 -14.92
N ASP A 17 -3.47 24.05 -15.14
CA ASP A 17 -2.87 24.14 -16.48
C ASP A 17 -3.09 22.87 -17.34
N ARG A 18 -3.24 21.71 -16.70
CA ARG A 18 -3.75 20.45 -17.26
C ARG A 18 -4.30 19.56 -16.12
N PRO A 19 -5.13 18.53 -16.40
CA PRO A 19 -5.55 17.59 -15.37
C PRO A 19 -4.35 16.96 -14.64
N PRO A 20 -4.36 16.89 -13.29
CA PRO A 20 -3.33 16.15 -12.56
C PRO A 20 -3.47 14.66 -12.82
N PHE A 21 -2.35 13.95 -12.93
CA PHE A 21 -2.38 12.50 -13.11
C PHE A 21 -1.30 11.80 -12.26
N GLY A 22 -1.59 10.54 -11.97
CA GLY A 22 -0.71 9.59 -11.32
C GLY A 22 -1.24 8.19 -11.60
N ALA A 23 -0.38 7.18 -11.45
CA ALA A 23 -0.77 5.78 -11.59
C ALA A 23 -0.28 4.98 -10.38
N TRP A 24 -0.91 3.84 -10.13
CA TRP A 24 -0.48 2.91 -9.09
C TRP A 24 -0.66 1.48 -9.56
N GLY A 25 0.12 0.58 -8.97
CA GLY A 25 0.09 -0.83 -9.29
C GLY A 25 1.10 -1.56 -8.44
N HIS A 26 0.82 -2.84 -8.20
CA HIS A 26 1.71 -3.68 -7.43
C HIS A 26 3.07 -3.84 -8.12
N THR A 27 4.08 -3.98 -7.28
CA THR A 27 5.45 -4.29 -7.68
C THR A 27 5.89 -5.44 -6.79
N TYR A 28 5.30 -6.62 -7.06
CA TYR A 28 5.23 -7.73 -6.10
C TYR A 28 6.58 -8.26 -5.63
N ARG A 29 7.68 -7.97 -6.34
CA ARG A 29 9.03 -8.32 -5.90
C ARG A 29 9.60 -7.26 -4.96
N GLU A 30 9.47 -6.00 -5.34
CA GLU A 30 10.07 -4.84 -4.67
C GLU A 30 9.32 -4.47 -3.39
N GLU A 31 8.01 -4.76 -3.30
CA GLU A 31 7.17 -4.44 -2.12
C GLU A 31 7.52 -5.22 -0.84
N TRP A 32 8.50 -6.13 -0.90
CA TRP A 32 9.09 -6.84 0.25
C TRP A 32 10.31 -6.14 0.87
N SER A 33 10.79 -5.06 0.25
CA SER A 33 11.94 -4.28 0.71
C SER A 33 11.56 -2.80 0.71
N PRO A 34 11.65 -2.11 1.86
CA PRO A 34 11.30 -0.69 1.92
C PRO A 34 12.06 0.17 0.90
N ALA A 35 13.36 -0.14 0.74
CA ALA A 35 14.25 0.55 -0.18
C ALA A 35 13.90 0.28 -1.64
N ASP A 36 13.63 -0.98 -2.01
CA ASP A 36 13.32 -1.33 -3.41
C ASP A 36 11.95 -0.77 -3.82
N LEU A 37 10.95 -0.86 -2.94
CA LEU A 37 9.64 -0.27 -3.17
C LEU A 37 9.74 1.25 -3.33
N ALA A 38 10.58 1.91 -2.53
CA ALA A 38 10.79 3.35 -2.64
C ALA A 38 11.49 3.71 -3.95
N ALA A 39 12.56 2.98 -4.30
CA ALA A 39 13.34 3.21 -5.51
C ALA A 39 12.47 3.10 -6.78
N VAL A 40 11.72 2.00 -6.92
CA VAL A 40 10.86 1.79 -8.11
C VAL A 40 9.70 2.78 -8.16
N THR A 41 9.18 3.22 -7.01
CA THR A 41 8.13 4.24 -6.95
C THR A 41 8.65 5.60 -7.42
N VAL A 42 9.82 6.02 -6.93
CA VAL A 42 10.45 7.29 -7.32
C VAL A 42 10.87 7.27 -8.80
N GLU A 43 11.42 6.16 -9.27
CA GLU A 43 11.78 5.97 -10.68
C GLU A 43 10.57 6.19 -11.59
N ARG A 44 9.45 5.51 -11.32
CA ARG A 44 8.21 5.65 -12.11
C ARG A 44 7.65 7.06 -12.05
N ALA A 45 7.60 7.66 -10.86
CA ALA A 45 7.09 9.02 -10.68
C ALA A 45 7.89 10.04 -11.51
N ARG A 46 9.22 9.91 -11.56
CA ARG A 46 10.09 10.76 -12.37
C ARG A 46 9.99 10.46 -13.86
N LEU A 47 10.03 9.17 -14.24
CA LEU A 47 9.98 8.72 -15.64
C LEU A 47 8.70 9.17 -16.35
N PHE A 48 7.58 9.11 -15.63
CA PHE A 48 6.27 9.46 -16.18
C PHE A 48 5.79 10.84 -15.73
N GLU A 49 6.63 11.64 -15.07
CA GLU A 49 6.31 13.00 -14.62
C GLU A 49 4.96 13.11 -13.88
N TRP A 50 4.71 12.18 -12.95
CA TRP A 50 3.47 12.16 -12.19
C TRP A 50 3.31 13.42 -11.34
N ASP A 51 2.07 13.93 -11.27
CA ASP A 51 1.74 15.08 -10.44
C ASP A 51 1.57 14.71 -8.97
N PHE A 52 1.26 13.44 -8.70
CA PHE A 52 1.20 12.85 -7.37
C PHE A 52 1.51 11.36 -7.43
N VAL A 53 1.96 10.81 -6.31
CA VAL A 53 2.13 9.37 -6.11
C VAL A 53 1.00 8.87 -5.23
N LYS A 54 0.15 7.98 -5.77
CA LYS A 54 -0.63 7.09 -4.92
C LYS A 54 0.26 5.93 -4.52
N PHE A 55 0.83 6.00 -3.33
CA PHE A 55 1.74 5.00 -2.81
C PHE A 55 1.02 3.66 -2.69
N GLN A 56 1.60 2.62 -3.29
CA GLN A 56 1.06 1.28 -3.29
C GLN A 56 1.87 0.42 -2.31
N PRO A 57 1.45 0.35 -1.02
CA PRO A 57 2.09 -0.56 -0.09
C PRO A 57 1.78 -2.02 -0.47
N ARG A 58 2.57 -2.94 0.09
CA ARG A 58 2.26 -4.37 0.05
C ARG A 58 0.93 -4.61 0.75
N ALA A 59 -0.08 -5.06 0.00
CA ALA A 59 -1.46 -5.12 0.51
C ALA A 59 -1.63 -6.07 1.70
N SER A 60 -0.80 -7.11 1.82
CA SER A 60 -0.83 -8.06 2.93
C SER A 60 -0.30 -7.49 4.26
N CYS A 61 0.40 -6.36 4.25
CA CYS A 61 1.10 -5.83 5.43
C CYS A 61 0.17 -5.64 6.64
N PHE A 62 -1.09 -5.27 6.41
CA PHE A 62 -2.07 -5.10 7.47
C PHE A 62 -2.40 -6.42 8.14
N ALA A 63 -2.69 -7.48 7.38
CA ALA A 63 -3.00 -8.78 7.96
C ALA A 63 -1.77 -9.43 8.60
N GLU A 64 -0.59 -9.21 8.03
CA GLU A 64 0.66 -9.64 8.66
C GLU A 64 0.87 -8.96 10.01
N ALA A 65 0.56 -7.67 10.11
CA ALA A 65 0.68 -6.94 11.37
C ALA A 65 -0.14 -7.57 12.50
N PHE A 66 -1.27 -8.20 12.17
CA PHE A 66 -2.19 -8.85 13.11
C PHE A 66 -2.08 -10.38 13.14
N GLY A 67 -1.07 -10.97 12.50
CA GLY A 67 -0.70 -12.38 12.71
C GLY A 67 -0.88 -13.31 11.51
N SER A 68 -1.41 -12.85 10.37
CA SER A 68 -1.42 -13.69 9.16
C SER A 68 -0.01 -13.85 8.62
N VAL A 69 0.34 -15.03 8.12
CA VAL A 69 1.66 -15.28 7.51
C VAL A 69 1.52 -15.29 5.99
N TYR A 70 2.31 -14.46 5.33
CA TYR A 70 2.39 -14.40 3.87
C TYR A 70 3.82 -14.61 3.40
N LYS A 71 3.99 -15.23 2.23
CA LYS A 71 5.26 -15.32 1.53
C LYS A 71 5.24 -14.67 0.15
N PRO A 72 6.39 -14.24 -0.40
CA PRO A 72 6.47 -13.79 -1.78
C PRO A 72 6.06 -14.92 -2.73
N ALA A 73 5.31 -14.61 -3.78
CA ALA A 73 4.98 -15.59 -4.83
C ALA A 73 6.17 -15.88 -5.78
N GLY A 74 7.30 -15.19 -5.63
CA GLY A 74 8.46 -15.34 -6.52
C GLY A 74 8.23 -14.86 -7.96
N HIS A 75 7.12 -14.18 -8.25
CA HIS A 75 6.76 -13.75 -9.60
C HIS A 75 6.25 -12.31 -9.63
N ARG A 76 6.73 -11.50 -10.58
CA ARG A 76 6.46 -10.06 -10.67
C ARG A 76 4.98 -9.68 -10.87
N LEU A 77 4.15 -10.62 -11.31
CA LEU A 77 2.71 -10.44 -11.58
C LEU A 77 1.80 -11.20 -10.60
N LYS A 78 2.36 -11.89 -9.59
CA LYS A 78 1.56 -12.65 -8.63
C LYS A 78 1.73 -12.06 -7.24
N GLY A 79 0.62 -11.76 -6.58
CA GLY A 79 0.62 -11.23 -5.23
C GLY A 79 1.09 -12.21 -4.17
N PRO A 80 1.33 -11.74 -2.94
CA PRO A 80 1.71 -12.58 -1.81
C PRO A 80 0.81 -13.80 -1.64
N VAL A 81 1.40 -14.94 -1.27
CA VAL A 81 0.69 -16.19 -0.99
C VAL A 81 0.45 -16.28 0.51
N LEU A 82 -0.81 -16.42 0.91
CA LEU A 82 -1.20 -16.67 2.30
C LEU A 82 -0.74 -18.08 2.71
N GLU A 83 0.00 -18.18 3.81
CA GLU A 83 0.39 -19.45 4.43
C GLU A 83 -0.51 -19.81 5.62
N SER A 84 -0.87 -18.82 6.44
CA SER A 84 -1.83 -18.99 7.54
C SER A 84 -2.57 -17.69 7.84
N GLU A 85 -3.87 -17.77 8.08
CA GLU A 85 -4.68 -16.63 8.48
C GLU A 85 -4.63 -16.35 10.00
N ALA A 86 -4.74 -15.08 10.40
CA ALA A 86 -4.80 -14.67 11.80
C ALA A 86 -6.11 -15.10 12.49
N VAL A 87 -7.20 -15.15 11.74
CA VAL A 87 -8.55 -15.44 12.25
C VAL A 87 -9.09 -16.70 11.60
N THR A 88 -8.99 -17.82 12.31
CA THR A 88 -9.40 -19.16 11.84
C THR A 88 -10.84 -19.53 12.20
N ASP A 89 -11.50 -18.74 13.04
CA ASP A 89 -12.87 -18.97 13.49
C ASP A 89 -13.41 -17.71 14.18
N LEU A 90 -14.61 -17.79 14.76
CA LEU A 90 -15.23 -16.66 15.46
C LEU A 90 -14.50 -16.30 16.77
N ASP A 91 -13.95 -17.27 17.49
CA ASP A 91 -13.31 -17.04 18.79
C ASP A 91 -11.97 -16.30 18.62
N ALA A 92 -11.25 -16.57 17.52
CA ALA A 92 -9.99 -15.93 17.19
C ALA A 92 -10.08 -14.38 17.09
N TRP A 93 -11.27 -13.83 16.80
CA TRP A 93 -11.48 -12.36 16.81
C TRP A 93 -11.18 -11.72 18.16
N SER A 94 -11.45 -12.43 19.26
CA SER A 94 -11.23 -11.92 20.61
C SER A 94 -9.74 -11.75 20.96
N THR A 95 -8.86 -12.41 20.20
CA THR A 95 -7.40 -12.41 20.43
C THR A 95 -6.62 -11.60 19.39
N VAL A 96 -7.29 -10.95 18.42
CA VAL A 96 -6.62 -10.14 17.40
C VAL A 96 -5.85 -9.00 18.07
N ALA A 97 -4.54 -8.98 17.85
CA ALA A 97 -3.63 -7.97 18.39
C ALA A 97 -2.51 -7.67 17.41
N LEU A 98 -1.89 -6.50 17.55
CA LEU A 98 -0.69 -6.15 16.77
C LEU A 98 0.48 -7.03 17.23
N VAL A 99 0.86 -8.00 16.42
CA VAL A 99 1.92 -8.98 16.73
C VAL A 99 3.15 -8.85 15.84
N ASN A 100 3.03 -8.19 14.68
CA ASN A 100 4.13 -7.93 13.76
C ASN A 100 4.12 -6.48 13.26
N ARG A 101 4.42 -5.54 14.16
CA ARG A 101 4.49 -4.11 13.82
C ARG A 101 5.42 -3.80 12.65
N LYS A 102 6.49 -4.59 12.48
CA LYS A 102 7.46 -4.44 11.40
C LYS A 102 6.80 -4.45 10.01
N ALA A 103 5.74 -5.23 9.79
CA ALA A 103 5.03 -5.25 8.52
C ALA A 103 4.49 -3.87 8.12
N LEU A 104 4.07 -3.06 9.10
CA LEU A 104 3.63 -1.68 8.91
C LEU A 104 4.82 -0.70 8.85
N ASP A 105 5.80 -0.87 9.74
CA ASP A 105 7.00 -0.01 9.77
C ASP A 105 7.74 -0.02 8.43
N ASP A 106 7.84 -1.19 7.77
CA ASP A 106 8.44 -1.32 6.44
C ASP A 106 7.71 -0.47 5.38
N GLN A 107 6.39 -0.31 5.48
CA GLN A 107 5.63 0.55 4.57
C GLN A 107 5.84 2.04 4.89
N VAL A 108 5.94 2.38 6.18
CA VAL A 108 6.23 3.75 6.63
C VAL A 108 7.62 4.20 6.18
N ASP A 109 8.62 3.34 6.31
CA ASP A 109 10.00 3.61 5.87
C ASP A 109 10.06 3.86 4.37
N SER A 110 9.39 3.03 3.58
CA SER A 110 9.30 3.22 2.13
C SER A 110 8.59 4.54 1.77
N LEU A 111 7.44 4.82 2.40
CA LEU A 111 6.70 6.06 2.20
C LEU A 111 7.55 7.30 2.54
N HIS A 112 8.31 7.25 3.64
CA HIS A 112 9.23 8.31 4.04
C HIS A 112 10.30 8.55 2.98
N MET A 113 10.93 7.49 2.48
CA MET A 113 11.96 7.59 1.43
C MET A 113 11.40 8.19 0.14
N VAL A 114 10.19 7.79 -0.28
CA VAL A 114 9.53 8.33 -1.49
C VAL A 114 9.23 9.82 -1.30
N ALA A 115 8.58 10.20 -0.20
CA ALA A 115 8.25 11.59 0.09
C ALA A 115 9.50 12.48 0.14
N LYS A 116 10.58 11.99 0.77
CA LYS A 116 11.86 12.71 0.83
C LYS A 116 12.48 12.92 -0.55
N GLN A 117 12.44 11.91 -1.43
CA GLN A 117 13.08 11.96 -2.76
C GLN A 117 12.30 12.76 -3.80
N LEU A 118 10.97 12.82 -3.69
CA LEU A 118 10.12 13.60 -4.59
C LEU A 118 9.92 15.05 -4.11
N GLY A 119 10.14 15.29 -2.81
CA GLY A 119 10.02 16.62 -2.22
C GLY A 119 8.56 17.10 -2.18
N PHE A 120 8.37 18.36 -1.81
CA PHE A 120 7.03 18.91 -1.60
C PHE A 120 6.22 19.09 -2.89
N GLY A 121 6.87 19.20 -4.06
CA GLY A 121 6.21 19.48 -5.34
C GLY A 121 5.35 18.34 -5.90
N VAL A 122 5.53 17.10 -5.41
CA VAL A 122 4.76 15.92 -5.82
C VAL A 122 4.18 15.26 -4.56
N PRO A 123 2.89 15.42 -4.27
CA PRO A 123 2.25 14.81 -3.11
C PRO A 123 2.36 13.28 -3.16
N VAL A 124 2.65 12.66 -2.01
CA VAL A 124 2.66 11.21 -1.85
C VAL A 124 1.54 10.83 -0.89
N ILE A 125 0.57 10.07 -1.37
CA ILE A 125 -0.64 9.70 -0.62
C ILE A 125 -0.73 8.18 -0.48
N GLN A 126 -1.03 7.70 0.71
CA GLN A 126 -1.26 6.28 0.99
C GLN A 126 -2.73 6.06 1.35
N THR A 127 -3.31 4.97 0.85
CA THR A 127 -4.62 4.51 1.27
C THR A 127 -4.54 3.90 2.67
N VAL A 128 -5.40 4.36 3.58
CA VAL A 128 -5.74 3.64 4.81
C VAL A 128 -6.99 2.81 4.52
N PHE A 129 -6.89 1.49 4.67
CA PHE A 129 -8.01 0.60 4.40
C PHE A 129 -9.06 0.67 5.50
N SER A 130 -10.33 0.43 5.11
CA SER A 130 -11.41 0.32 6.07
C SER A 130 -11.20 -0.89 7.00
N PRO A 131 -11.69 -0.84 8.26
CA PRO A 131 -11.63 -1.99 9.16
C PRO A 131 -12.21 -3.27 8.55
N LEU A 132 -13.29 -3.16 7.76
CA LEU A 132 -13.91 -4.29 7.08
C LEU A 132 -13.00 -4.91 6.02
N THR A 133 -12.26 -4.08 5.27
CA THR A 133 -11.28 -4.60 4.31
C THR A 133 -10.14 -5.33 5.02
N VAL A 134 -9.61 -4.76 6.11
CA VAL A 134 -8.56 -5.41 6.90
C VAL A 134 -9.06 -6.74 7.46
N ALA A 135 -10.27 -6.76 8.03
CA ALA A 135 -10.94 -7.97 8.51
C ALA A 135 -11.03 -9.06 7.44
N GLY A 136 -11.35 -8.70 6.20
CA GLY A 136 -11.36 -9.63 5.06
C GLY A 136 -10.01 -10.28 4.76
N TYR A 137 -8.89 -9.58 4.99
CA TYR A 137 -7.57 -10.19 4.87
C TYR A 137 -7.22 -11.09 6.08
N LEU A 138 -7.72 -10.77 7.28
CA LEU A 138 -7.44 -11.55 8.51
C LEU A 138 -8.06 -12.94 8.50
N VAL A 139 -9.22 -13.11 7.86
CA VAL A 139 -9.92 -14.41 7.77
C VAL A 139 -9.43 -15.31 6.63
N GLY A 140 -8.56 -14.77 5.75
CA GLY A 140 -8.08 -15.48 4.58
C GLY A 140 -9.18 -15.81 3.56
N LYS A 141 -8.90 -16.76 2.67
CA LYS A 141 -9.86 -17.26 1.67
C LYS A 141 -10.50 -18.57 2.14
N ASN A 142 -11.20 -18.55 3.26
CA ASN A 142 -11.99 -19.71 3.68
C ASN A 142 -13.43 -19.58 3.14
N SER A 143 -13.74 -20.36 2.11
CA SER A 143 -15.06 -20.40 1.44
C SER A 143 -16.19 -20.96 2.31
N SER A 144 -15.89 -21.59 3.46
CA SER A 144 -16.90 -22.13 4.38
C SER A 144 -17.52 -21.09 5.32
N ARG A 145 -17.03 -19.84 5.29
CA ARG A 145 -17.46 -18.77 6.22
C ARG A 145 -18.28 -17.65 5.57
N VAL A 146 -18.60 -17.79 4.28
CA VAL A 146 -19.65 -16.99 3.65
C VAL A 146 -20.94 -17.75 3.90
N VAL A 147 -21.74 -17.23 4.84
CA VAL A 147 -23.07 -17.74 5.21
C VAL A 147 -23.92 -17.95 3.96
#